data_AF-A0A1S9DDT5-F1
#
_entry.id   AF-A0A1S9DDT5-F1
#
_cell.length_a   1.000
_cell.length_b   1.000
_cell.length_c   1.000
_cell.angle_alpha   90.00
_cell.angle_beta   90.00
_cell.angle_gamma   90.00
#
_symmetry.space_group_name_H-M   'P 1'
#
loop_
_entity.id
_entity.type
_entity.pdbx_description
1 polymer ?
#
loop_
_entity_poly.entity_id
_entity_poly.type
_entity_poly.pdbx_seq_one_letter_code
_entity_poly.pdbx_strand_id
1 'polypeptide(L)'
;MPGSMSLFSVNAVLLMSADDGSRIFAKYYSPPHPPAGAAPNSTDYPGANPYPTVKEQKAFEQGLLEKTNKQTSDVILYDNRIVVFKMESDVMLYVVGSADENEVLLYNVVLSLRDALGILFKGATDKRTIVENYDLVALAIDEIIDDGIILETDPVLISSRVSRAPQADAPNLKSIDLSEQGLLNAWELGKRRLAEGLRQM
;
A
#
# COMPACT_ATOMS: atom_id res chain seq x y z
N MET A 1 -28.75 -7.36 -13.33
CA MET A 1 -27.85 -8.50 -13.14
C MET A 1 -27.27 -8.36 -11.74
N PRO A 2 -27.30 -9.39 -10.88
CA PRO A 2 -26.49 -9.32 -9.66
C PRO A 2 -25.04 -9.08 -10.09
N GLY A 3 -24.37 -8.11 -9.47
CA GLY A 3 -22.98 -7.78 -9.78
C GLY A 3 -22.09 -9.01 -9.62
N SER A 4 -20.98 -9.03 -10.35
CA SER A 4 -19.91 -10.00 -10.15
C SER A 4 -19.59 -10.12 -8.65
N MET A 5 -19.84 -11.30 -8.05
CA MET A 5 -19.58 -11.56 -6.63
C MET A 5 -18.11 -11.97 -6.44
N SER A 6 -17.19 -11.12 -6.90
CA SER A 6 -15.75 -11.29 -6.75
C SER A 6 -15.22 -10.34 -5.68
N LEU A 7 -14.23 -10.79 -4.91
CA LEU A 7 -13.48 -9.93 -3.99
C LEU A 7 -12.32 -9.20 -4.70
N PHE A 8 -11.92 -9.69 -5.88
CA PHE A 8 -10.84 -9.10 -6.68
C PHE A 8 -11.36 -7.89 -7.46
N SER A 9 -11.29 -6.73 -6.83
CA SER A 9 -11.75 -5.46 -7.39
C SER A 9 -10.66 -4.69 -8.13
N VAL A 10 -9.40 -4.85 -7.71
CA VAL A 10 -8.27 -4.07 -8.27
C VAL A 10 -7.38 -4.97 -9.13
N ASN A 11 -7.20 -4.58 -10.40
CA ASN A 11 -6.27 -5.23 -11.31
C ASN A 11 -4.86 -4.63 -11.25
N ALA A 12 -4.75 -3.31 -11.03
CA ALA A 12 -3.45 -2.66 -10.93
C ALA A 12 -3.49 -1.34 -10.13
N VAL A 13 -2.35 -0.98 -9.53
CA VAL A 13 -2.07 0.36 -9.00
C VAL A 13 -0.80 0.89 -9.65
N LEU A 14 -0.87 2.12 -10.17
CA LEU A 14 0.24 2.76 -10.88
C LEU A 14 0.46 4.16 -10.31
N LEU A 15 1.72 4.50 -10.04
CA LEU A 15 2.16 5.87 -9.82
C LEU A 15 3.05 6.26 -10.99
N MET A 16 2.68 7.33 -11.68
CA MET A 16 3.41 7.81 -12.84
C MET A 16 3.71 9.29 -12.69
N SER A 17 4.88 9.70 -13.15
CA SER A 17 5.21 11.12 -13.24
C SER A 17 4.30 11.80 -14.28
N ALA A 18 3.69 12.92 -13.89
CA ALA A 18 2.78 13.67 -14.76
C ALA A 18 3.52 14.39 -15.90
N ASP A 19 4.80 14.69 -15.66
CA ASP A 19 5.70 15.48 -16.48
C ASP A 19 6.35 14.67 -17.62
N ASP A 20 6.93 13.51 -17.33
CA ASP A 20 7.61 12.67 -18.33
C ASP A 20 6.92 11.33 -18.62
N GLY A 21 5.85 11.00 -17.88
CA GLY A 21 5.14 9.73 -18.01
C GLY A 21 5.95 8.52 -17.54
N SER A 22 7.06 8.72 -16.83
CA SER A 22 7.86 7.63 -16.29
C SER A 22 7.11 6.90 -15.18
N ARG A 23 7.28 5.58 -15.15
CA ARG A 23 6.76 4.69 -14.12
C ARG A 23 7.56 4.89 -12.83
N ILE A 24 6.90 5.36 -11.77
CA ILE A 24 7.45 5.47 -10.42
C ILE A 24 7.18 4.18 -9.65
N PHE A 25 5.91 3.73 -9.66
CA PHE A 25 5.46 2.48 -9.08
C PHE A 25 4.47 1.81 -10.02
N ALA A 26 4.54 0.49 -10.14
CA ALA A 26 3.49 -0.28 -10.81
C ALA A 26 3.37 -1.66 -10.16
N LYS A 27 2.16 -2.00 -9.72
CA LYS A 27 1.81 -3.34 -9.25
C LYS A 27 0.57 -3.80 -10.01
N TYR A 28 0.74 -4.88 -10.76
CA TYR A 28 -0.36 -5.57 -11.45
C TYR A 28 -0.66 -6.84 -10.66
N TYR A 29 -1.89 -6.95 -10.17
CA TYR A 29 -2.29 -8.02 -9.28
C TYR A 29 -2.73 -9.25 -10.06
N SER A 30 -2.40 -10.42 -9.52
CA SER A 30 -2.85 -11.73 -10.00
C SER A 30 -3.31 -12.53 -8.79
N PRO A 31 -4.52 -13.10 -8.81
CA PRO A 31 -4.98 -13.96 -7.72
C PRO A 31 -4.03 -15.15 -7.51
N PRO A 32 -3.69 -15.49 -6.24
CA PRO A 32 -2.78 -16.59 -5.95
C PRO A 32 -3.38 -17.97 -6.27
N HIS A 33 -4.71 -18.05 -6.35
CA HIS A 33 -5.45 -19.28 -6.61
C HIS A 33 -6.38 -19.08 -7.82
N PRO A 34 -5.87 -19.28 -9.04
CA PRO A 34 -6.71 -19.23 -10.23
C PRO A 34 -7.78 -20.33 -10.18
N PRO A 35 -8.95 -20.13 -10.80
CA PRO A 35 -10.01 -21.14 -10.85
C PRO A 35 -9.52 -22.48 -11.38
N ALA A 36 -10.07 -23.58 -10.85
CA ALA A 36 -9.72 -24.93 -11.29
C ALA A 36 -9.94 -25.09 -12.80
N GLY A 37 -8.88 -25.48 -13.53
CA GLY A 37 -8.91 -25.64 -14.99
C GLY A 37 -8.51 -24.39 -15.78
N ALA A 38 -8.19 -23.26 -15.13
CA ALA A 38 -7.60 -22.11 -15.81
C ALA A 38 -6.19 -22.45 -16.31
N ALA A 39 -5.90 -22.09 -17.57
CA ALA A 39 -4.57 -22.21 -18.12
C ALA A 39 -3.59 -21.29 -17.37
N PRO A 40 -2.28 -21.62 -17.33
CA PRO A 40 -1.25 -20.70 -16.84
C PRO A 40 -1.35 -19.36 -17.58
N ASN A 41 -1.30 -18.24 -16.86
CA ASN A 41 -1.46 -16.87 -17.40
C ASN A 41 -2.80 -16.59 -18.09
N SER A 42 -3.85 -17.35 -17.77
CA SER A 42 -5.21 -17.00 -18.17
C SER A 42 -5.57 -15.58 -17.71
N THR A 43 -6.19 -14.82 -18.60
CA THR A 43 -6.72 -13.48 -18.34
C THR A 43 -8.26 -13.47 -18.25
N ASP A 44 -8.89 -14.65 -18.40
CA ASP A 44 -10.34 -14.83 -18.53
C ASP A 44 -10.95 -15.39 -17.23
N TYR A 45 -10.68 -14.71 -16.10
CA TYR A 45 -11.41 -14.94 -14.85
C TYR A 45 -11.41 -13.68 -13.98
N PRO A 46 -12.33 -13.57 -13.00
CA PRO A 46 -12.37 -12.42 -12.10
C PRO A 46 -11.04 -12.22 -11.36
N GLY A 47 -10.49 -11.01 -11.45
CA GLY A 47 -9.21 -10.66 -10.85
C GLY A 47 -7.98 -10.99 -11.69
N ALA A 48 -8.10 -11.78 -12.76
CA ALA A 48 -6.95 -12.15 -13.60
C ALA A 48 -6.20 -10.92 -14.11
N ASN A 49 -4.86 -10.97 -14.10
CA ASN A 49 -4.04 -9.87 -14.59
C ASN A 49 -4.21 -9.71 -16.11
N PRO A 50 -4.80 -8.62 -16.61
CA PRO A 50 -4.95 -8.38 -18.06
C PRO A 50 -3.64 -8.13 -18.80
N TYR A 51 -2.58 -7.75 -18.08
CA TYR A 51 -1.29 -7.34 -18.65
C TYR A 51 -0.14 -8.18 -18.08
N PRO A 52 -0.07 -9.48 -18.44
CA PRO A 52 0.92 -10.40 -17.89
C PRO A 52 2.36 -10.05 -18.28
N THR A 53 2.57 -9.40 -19.44
CA THR A 53 3.91 -9.04 -19.90
C THR A 53 4.23 -7.56 -19.68
N VAL A 54 5.51 -7.25 -19.40
CA VAL A 54 5.99 -5.87 -19.28
C VAL A 54 5.73 -5.04 -20.54
N LYS A 55 5.72 -5.69 -21.71
CA LYS A 55 5.43 -5.04 -22.98
C LYS A 55 3.98 -4.53 -23.03
N GLU A 56 3.02 -5.35 -22.62
CA GLU A 56 1.60 -4.98 -22.56
C GLU A 56 1.36 -3.91 -21.49
N GLN A 57 1.99 -4.04 -20.31
CA GLN A 57 1.91 -3.04 -19.25
C GLN A 57 2.36 -1.65 -19.73
N LYS A 58 3.52 -1.57 -20.38
CA LYS A 58 4.04 -0.30 -20.92
C LYS A 58 3.14 0.29 -22.00
N ALA A 59 2.55 -0.56 -22.86
CA ALA A 59 1.62 -0.10 -23.89
C ALA A 59 0.33 0.48 -23.27
N PHE A 60 -0.19 -0.18 -22.24
CA PHE A 60 -1.34 0.31 -21.47
C PHE A 60 -1.02 1.62 -20.74
N GLU A 61 0.10 1.70 -20.04
CA GLU A 61 0.55 2.90 -19.32
C GLU A 61 0.70 4.12 -20.24
N GLN A 62 1.30 3.91 -21.43
CA GLN A 62 1.44 4.98 -22.42
C GLN A 62 0.07 5.50 -22.89
N GLY A 63 -0.84 4.59 -23.25
CA GLY A 63 -2.18 4.98 -23.68
C GLY A 63 -3.02 5.61 -22.56
N LEU A 64 -2.76 5.21 -21.31
CA LEU A 64 -3.43 5.79 -20.14
C LEU A 64 -3.05 7.25 -19.96
N LEU A 65 -1.76 7.58 -19.98
CA LEU A 65 -1.26 8.96 -19.87
C LEU A 65 -1.82 9.87 -20.98
N GLU A 66 -1.87 9.39 -22.21
CA GLU A 66 -2.40 10.16 -23.35
C GLU A 66 -3.88 10.53 -23.16
N LYS A 67 -4.64 9.65 -22.50
CA LYS A 67 -6.08 9.84 -22.23
C LYS A 67 -6.33 10.71 -21.01
N THR A 68 -5.53 10.57 -19.96
CA THR A 68 -5.78 11.21 -18.67
C THR A 68 -5.26 12.65 -18.64
N ASN A 69 -4.17 12.95 -19.35
CA ASN A 69 -3.57 14.30 -19.39
C ASN A 69 -4.51 15.35 -20.03
N LYS A 70 -5.51 14.92 -20.81
CA LYS A 70 -6.49 15.81 -21.46
C LYS A 70 -7.87 15.78 -20.79
N GLN A 71 -8.06 14.93 -19.80
CA GLN A 71 -9.35 14.75 -19.14
C GLN A 71 -9.46 15.55 -17.85
N THR A 72 -10.65 16.09 -17.62
CA THR A 72 -11.02 16.79 -16.38
C THR A 72 -11.79 15.89 -15.40
N SER A 73 -12.23 14.72 -15.86
CA SER A 73 -12.87 13.70 -15.01
C SER A 73 -11.79 12.87 -14.31
N ASP A 74 -12.04 12.47 -13.07
CA ASP A 74 -11.15 11.59 -12.29
C ASP A 74 -11.39 10.09 -12.60
N VAL A 75 -12.25 9.76 -13.57
CA VAL A 75 -12.58 8.39 -13.98
C VAL A 75 -12.73 8.27 -15.50
N ILE A 76 -12.21 7.18 -16.07
CA ILE A 76 -12.33 6.81 -17.48
C ILE A 76 -12.52 5.31 -17.67
N LEU A 77 -13.12 4.94 -18.80
CA LEU A 77 -13.08 3.57 -19.32
C LEU A 77 -11.99 3.49 -20.40
N TYR A 78 -10.99 2.64 -20.19
CA TYR A 78 -9.92 2.41 -21.15
C TYR A 78 -9.56 0.93 -21.21
N ASP A 79 -9.43 0.39 -22.42
CA ASP A 79 -9.06 -1.02 -22.64
C ASP A 79 -9.94 -2.03 -21.89
N ASN A 80 -11.25 -1.75 -21.84
CA ASN A 80 -12.22 -2.53 -21.08
C ASN A 80 -11.87 -2.64 -19.57
N ARG A 81 -11.33 -1.55 -19.02
CA ARG A 81 -11.04 -1.37 -17.61
C ARG A 81 -11.53 -0.01 -17.14
N ILE A 82 -12.14 0.00 -15.95
CA ILE A 82 -12.42 1.24 -15.24
C ILE A 82 -11.10 1.71 -14.63
N VAL A 83 -10.70 2.94 -14.94
CA VAL A 83 -9.52 3.56 -14.36
C VAL A 83 -9.94 4.84 -13.67
N VAL A 84 -9.67 4.88 -12.38
CA VAL A 84 -9.82 6.08 -11.56
C VAL A 84 -8.44 6.65 -11.28
N PHE A 85 -8.34 7.96 -11.21
CA PHE A 85 -7.06 8.61 -11.03
C PHE A 85 -7.15 9.94 -10.29
N LYS A 86 -6.03 10.31 -9.68
CA LYS A 86 -5.87 11.60 -9.03
C LYS A 86 -4.47 12.14 -9.29
N MET A 87 -4.43 13.42 -9.68
CA MET A 87 -3.18 14.17 -9.72
C MET A 87 -2.86 14.68 -8.31
N GLU A 88 -1.64 14.40 -7.85
CA GLU A 88 -1.09 14.92 -6.60
C GLU A 88 0.29 15.51 -6.91
N SER A 89 0.42 16.83 -6.79
CA SER A 89 1.62 17.58 -7.22
C SER A 89 2.02 17.27 -8.68
N ASP A 90 3.15 16.60 -8.91
CA ASP A 90 3.69 16.17 -10.21
C ASP A 90 3.57 14.65 -10.43
N VAL A 91 2.73 13.97 -9.65
CA VAL A 91 2.50 12.53 -9.75
C VAL A 91 1.02 12.23 -10.01
N MET A 92 0.77 11.31 -10.93
CA MET A 92 -0.55 10.73 -11.19
C MET A 92 -0.66 9.40 -10.48
N LEU A 93 -1.68 9.29 -9.62
CA LEU A 93 -2.07 8.06 -8.94
C LEU A 93 -3.19 7.40 -9.74
N TYR A 94 -3.02 6.14 -10.11
CA TYR A 94 -4.03 5.36 -10.85
C TYR A 94 -4.39 4.09 -10.08
N VAL A 95 -5.70 3.79 -10.04
CA VAL A 95 -6.21 2.47 -9.66
C VAL A 95 -7.04 1.95 -10.83
N VAL A 96 -6.74 0.73 -11.25
CA VAL A 96 -7.35 0.05 -12.39
C VAL A 96 -8.18 -1.11 -11.87
N GLY A 97 -9.45 -1.17 -12.24
CA GLY A 97 -10.34 -2.29 -11.97
C GLY A 97 -11.00 -2.83 -13.23
N SER A 98 -11.80 -3.88 -13.06
CA SER A 98 -12.57 -4.47 -14.16
C SER A 98 -13.64 -3.50 -14.68
N ALA A 99 -14.15 -3.71 -15.90
CA ALA A 99 -15.18 -2.86 -16.50
C ALA A 99 -16.54 -2.91 -15.77
N ASP A 100 -16.76 -3.94 -14.97
CA ASP A 100 -17.97 -4.21 -14.18
C ASP A 100 -17.82 -3.84 -12.70
N GLU A 101 -16.67 -3.30 -12.30
CA GLU A 101 -16.38 -2.93 -10.92
C GLU A 101 -17.06 -1.61 -10.52
N ASN A 102 -17.27 -1.42 -9.21
CA ASN A 102 -17.82 -0.16 -8.71
C ASN A 102 -16.76 0.96 -8.74
N GLU A 103 -16.94 1.94 -9.62
CA GLU A 103 -16.07 3.11 -9.76
C GLU A 103 -15.88 3.89 -8.44
N VAL A 104 -16.93 3.98 -7.61
CA VAL A 104 -16.88 4.69 -6.32
C VAL A 104 -15.98 3.98 -5.33
N LEU A 105 -15.99 2.64 -5.34
CA LEU A 105 -15.11 1.83 -4.50
C LEU A 105 -13.65 2.05 -4.90
N LEU A 106 -13.33 1.98 -6.20
CA LEU A 106 -11.99 2.23 -6.70
C LEU A 106 -11.53 3.67 -6.44
N TYR A 107 -12.43 4.65 -6.59
CA TYR A 107 -12.12 6.04 -6.31
C TYR A 107 -11.76 6.26 -4.83
N ASN A 108 -12.46 5.60 -3.91
CA ASN A 108 -12.10 5.62 -2.49
C ASN A 108 -10.69 5.06 -2.26
N VAL A 109 -10.27 4.03 -2.98
CA VAL A 109 -8.89 3.48 -2.89
C VAL A 109 -7.86 4.53 -3.30
N VAL A 110 -8.07 5.23 -4.43
CA VAL A 110 -7.14 6.30 -4.87
C VAL A 110 -7.06 7.42 -3.84
N LEU A 111 -8.21 7.85 -3.29
CA LEU A 111 -8.23 8.89 -2.26
C LEU A 111 -7.54 8.43 -0.98
N SER A 112 -7.78 7.19 -0.55
CA SER A 112 -7.14 6.61 0.63
C SER A 112 -5.63 6.59 0.50
N LEU A 113 -5.11 6.18 -0.67
CA LEU A 113 -3.68 6.22 -0.97
C LEU A 113 -3.15 7.65 -0.94
N ARG A 114 -3.81 8.57 -1.64
CA ARG A 114 -3.44 9.99 -1.70
C ARG A 114 -3.35 10.61 -0.30
N ASP A 115 -4.37 10.40 0.52
CA ASP A 115 -4.45 10.96 1.87
C ASP A 115 -3.47 10.27 2.82
N ALA A 116 -3.27 8.95 2.71
CA ALA A 116 -2.28 8.21 3.50
C ALA A 116 -0.85 8.69 3.21
N LEU A 117 -0.50 8.88 1.94
CA LEU A 117 0.79 9.46 1.54
C LEU A 117 0.93 10.90 2.05
N GLY A 118 -0.15 11.69 1.99
CA GLY A 118 -0.20 13.03 2.58
C GLY A 118 0.11 13.04 4.08
N ILE A 119 -0.40 12.06 4.84
CA ILE A 119 -0.11 11.91 6.27
C ILE A 119 1.36 11.49 6.48
N LEU A 120 1.80 10.44 5.78
CA LEU A 120 3.15 9.87 5.92
C LEU A 120 4.25 10.91 5.60
N PHE A 121 4.03 11.73 4.57
CA PHE A 121 4.99 12.72 4.10
C PHE A 121 4.67 14.15 4.51
N LYS A 122 3.74 14.33 5.46
CA LYS A 122 3.37 15.64 6.03
C LYS A 122 2.98 16.68 4.96
N GLY A 123 2.30 16.23 3.92
CA GLY A 123 1.79 17.05 2.81
C GLY A 123 2.73 17.25 1.63
N ALA A 124 3.97 16.72 1.67
CA ALA A 124 4.88 16.73 0.53
C ALA A 124 4.79 15.41 -0.26
N THR A 125 4.00 15.41 -1.32
CA THR A 125 3.66 14.22 -2.12
C THR A 125 4.15 14.35 -3.57
N ASP A 126 5.27 15.06 -3.77
CA ASP A 126 5.92 15.19 -5.08
C ASP A 126 6.72 13.92 -5.46
N LYS A 127 7.06 13.82 -6.75
CA LYS A 127 7.82 12.70 -7.33
C LYS A 127 9.10 12.45 -6.55
N ARG A 128 9.80 13.51 -6.16
CA ARG A 128 11.03 13.42 -5.38
C ARG A 128 10.80 12.73 -4.03
N THR A 129 9.82 13.19 -3.27
CA THR A 129 9.52 12.65 -1.93
C THR A 129 9.05 11.21 -1.99
N ILE A 130 8.21 10.87 -2.98
CA ILE A 130 7.75 9.49 -3.22
C ILE A 130 8.92 8.56 -3.55
N VAL A 131 9.87 9.01 -4.38
CA VAL A 131 11.04 8.20 -4.76
C VAL A 131 12.02 8.06 -3.59
N GLU A 132 12.24 9.12 -2.80
CA GLU A 132 13.12 9.10 -1.63
C GLU A 132 12.57 8.18 -0.51
N ASN A 133 11.24 8.00 -0.42
CA ASN A 133 10.55 7.19 0.58
C ASN A 133 9.74 6.04 -0.04
N TYR A 134 10.30 5.41 -1.08
CA TYR A 134 9.62 4.38 -1.87
C TYR A 134 9.15 3.17 -1.04
N ASP A 135 9.89 2.83 0.01
CA ASP A 135 9.56 1.77 0.96
C ASP A 135 8.22 2.03 1.67
N LEU A 136 8.02 3.25 2.18
CA LEU A 136 6.76 3.64 2.82
C LEU A 136 5.59 3.65 1.83
N VAL A 137 5.84 4.02 0.57
CA VAL A 137 4.81 3.96 -0.49
C VAL A 137 4.40 2.51 -0.77
N ALA A 138 5.37 1.61 -0.93
CA ALA A 138 5.09 0.20 -1.16
C ALA A 138 4.30 -0.42 0.00
N LEU A 139 4.70 -0.14 1.25
CA LEU A 139 3.99 -0.60 2.44
C LEU A 139 2.58 -0.03 2.55
N ALA A 140 2.38 1.25 2.22
CA ALA A 140 1.06 1.86 2.21
C ALA A 140 0.14 1.18 1.18
N ILE A 141 0.65 0.87 -0.01
CA ILE A 141 -0.12 0.16 -1.04
C ILE A 141 -0.46 -1.27 -0.59
N ASP A 142 0.46 -1.97 0.07
CA ASP A 142 0.23 -3.33 0.59
C ASP A 142 -0.80 -3.36 1.74
N GLU A 143 -0.88 -2.32 2.58
CA GLU A 143 -1.96 -2.21 3.59
C GLU A 143 -3.34 -1.88 2.98
N ILE A 144 -3.38 -1.25 1.81
CA ILE A 144 -4.63 -0.89 1.12
C ILE A 144 -5.14 -2.08 0.29
N ILE A 145 -4.26 -2.74 -0.47
CA ILE A 145 -4.60 -3.79 -1.42
C ILE A 145 -3.67 -4.98 -1.29
N ASP A 146 -4.26 -6.15 -1.07
CA ASP A 146 -3.59 -7.44 -1.08
C ASP A 146 -4.13 -8.32 -2.22
N ASP A 147 -3.25 -8.70 -3.15
CA ASP A 147 -3.57 -9.52 -4.33
C ASP A 147 -4.83 -9.09 -5.11
N GLY A 148 -5.10 -7.78 -5.16
CA GLY A 148 -6.26 -7.19 -5.86
C GLY A 148 -7.53 -7.09 -5.01
N ILE A 149 -7.47 -7.48 -3.74
CA ILE A 149 -8.52 -7.34 -2.73
C ILE A 149 -8.25 -6.09 -1.91
N ILE A 150 -9.26 -5.24 -1.76
CA ILE A 150 -9.18 -4.03 -0.94
C ILE A 150 -9.32 -4.42 0.53
N LEU A 151 -8.33 -4.08 1.36
CA LEU A 151 -8.28 -4.40 2.78
C LEU A 151 -8.69 -3.23 3.67
N GLU A 152 -8.15 -2.03 3.40
CA GLU A 152 -8.33 -0.85 4.22
C GLU A 152 -8.49 0.41 3.36
N THR A 153 -9.36 1.32 3.79
CA THR A 153 -9.63 2.60 3.09
C THR A 153 -9.57 3.81 4.05
N ASP A 154 -9.27 3.60 5.33
CA ASP A 154 -8.99 4.71 6.25
C ASP A 154 -7.49 5.12 6.18
N PRO A 155 -7.16 6.31 5.65
CA PRO A 155 -5.78 6.77 5.51
C PRO A 155 -5.04 6.91 6.85
N VAL A 156 -5.76 7.17 7.95
CA VAL A 156 -5.16 7.27 9.29
C VAL A 156 -4.76 5.88 9.79
N LEU A 157 -5.60 4.87 9.56
CA LEU A 157 -5.26 3.49 9.94
C LEU A 157 -4.09 2.98 9.11
N ILE A 158 -4.10 3.18 7.79
CA ILE A 158 -3.02 2.79 6.87
C ILE A 158 -1.69 3.40 7.34
N SER A 159 -1.64 4.73 7.47
CA SER A 159 -0.41 5.43 7.88
C SER A 159 0.07 5.00 9.27
N SER A 160 -0.84 4.72 10.20
CA SER A 160 -0.48 4.25 11.55
C SER A 160 0.14 2.86 11.58
N ARG A 161 -0.24 1.96 10.65
CA ARG A 161 0.31 0.61 10.54
C ARG A 161 1.68 0.63 9.87
N VAL A 162 1.80 1.41 8.78
CA VAL A 162 3.06 1.57 8.04
C VAL A 162 4.14 2.27 8.88
N SER A 163 3.76 3.25 9.71
CA SER A 163 4.72 4.01 10.53
C SER A 163 5.24 3.26 11.75
N ARG A 164 4.63 2.14 12.13
CA ARG A 164 5.08 1.34 13.28
C ARG A 164 6.17 0.40 12.80
N ALA A 165 7.39 0.61 13.29
CA ALA A 165 8.42 -0.42 13.18
C ALA A 165 7.84 -1.75 13.70
N PRO A 166 8.17 -2.91 13.08
CA PRO A 166 7.80 -4.21 13.59
C PRO A 166 8.14 -4.21 15.07
N GLN A 167 7.12 -4.39 15.93
CA GLN A 167 7.42 -4.73 17.31
C GLN A 167 8.10 -6.08 17.18
N ALA A 168 9.43 -6.10 17.28
CA ALA A 168 10.15 -7.34 17.46
C ALA A 168 9.37 -8.09 18.55
N ASP A 169 8.99 -9.33 18.27
CA ASP A 169 8.41 -10.29 19.21
C ASP A 169 9.42 -10.59 20.33
N ALA A 170 9.84 -9.55 21.04
CA ALA A 170 10.60 -9.55 22.25
C ALA A 170 9.62 -9.05 23.32
N PRO A 171 8.95 -9.96 24.05
CA PRO A 171 8.20 -9.55 25.21
C PRO A 171 9.21 -8.91 26.16
N ASN A 172 9.05 -7.61 26.43
CA ASN A 172 9.77 -6.85 27.46
C ASN A 172 11.24 -6.46 27.19
N LEU A 173 11.53 -5.72 26.12
CA LEU A 173 12.78 -4.93 26.03
C LEU A 173 12.56 -3.41 25.99
N LYS A 174 11.49 -2.90 26.62
CA LYS A 174 11.23 -1.45 26.78
C LYS A 174 11.61 -0.89 28.15
N SER A 175 12.28 -1.65 29.02
CA SER A 175 12.62 -1.15 30.37
C SER A 175 13.95 -1.65 30.94
N ILE A 176 14.93 -1.98 30.11
CA ILE A 176 16.32 -2.01 30.59
C ILE A 176 16.93 -0.68 30.20
N ASP A 177 16.72 0.31 31.06
CA ASP A 177 17.51 1.54 31.05
C ASP A 177 18.96 1.17 31.37
N LEU A 178 19.76 0.97 30.32
CA LEU A 178 21.20 0.63 30.37
C LEU A 178 22.04 1.87 30.70
N SER A 179 21.49 2.83 31.44
CA SER A 179 22.23 3.94 32.01
C SER A 179 23.02 3.49 33.24
N GLU A 180 24.15 4.14 33.54
CA GLU A 180 24.90 3.89 34.78
C GLU A 180 24.01 4.05 36.04
N GLN A 181 22.97 4.89 35.95
CA GLN A 181 21.97 5.07 36.99
C GLN A 181 21.04 3.85 37.14
N GLY A 182 20.62 3.24 36.03
CA GLY A 182 19.83 2.00 36.05
C GLY A 182 20.58 0.82 36.66
N LEU A 183 21.88 0.69 36.35
CA LEU A 183 22.76 -0.34 36.90
C LEU A 183 23.01 -0.18 38.40
N LEU A 184 23.23 1.07 38.86
CA LEU A 184 23.39 1.38 40.29
C LEU A 184 22.11 1.08 41.09
N ASN A 185 20.95 1.45 40.56
CA ASN A 185 19.66 1.17 41.18
C ASN A 185 19.39 -0.34 41.26
N ALA A 186 19.73 -1.10 40.21
CA ALA A 186 19.60 -2.55 40.19
C ALA A 186 20.55 -3.24 41.20
N TRP A 187 21.79 -2.74 41.33
CA TRP A 187 22.76 -3.21 42.32
C TRP A 187 22.30 -2.92 43.75
N GLU A 188 21.73 -1.75 43.99
CA GLU A 188 21.17 -1.38 45.30
C GLU A 188 19.94 -2.24 45.64
N LEU A 189 19.08 -2.51 44.67
CA LEU A 189 17.93 -3.39 44.83
C LEU A 189 18.36 -4.85 45.13
N GLY A 190 19.40 -5.31 44.44
CA GLY A 190 20.03 -6.60 44.68
C GLY A 190 20.60 -6.72 46.10
N LYS A 191 21.34 -5.71 46.57
CA LYS A 191 21.84 -5.64 47.95
C LYS A 191 20.71 -5.64 48.98
N ARG A 192 19.62 -4.91 48.74
CA ARG A 192 18.46 -4.87 49.65
C ARG A 192 17.79 -6.24 49.79
N ARG A 193 17.58 -6.95 48.67
CA ARG A 193 17.00 -8.31 48.70
C ARG A 193 17.90 -9.33 49.38
N LEU A 194 19.21 -9.22 49.21
CA LEU A 194 20.18 -10.11 49.86
C LEU A 194 20.25 -9.84 51.38
N ALA A 195 20.21 -8.58 51.79
CA ALA A 195 20.16 -8.18 53.20
C ALA A 195 18.85 -8.59 53.88
N GLU A 196 17.71 -8.54 53.17
CA GLU A 196 16.43 -9.04 53.66
C GLU A 196 16.42 -10.57 53.80
N GLY A 197 17.02 -11.30 52.84
CA GLY A 197 17.17 -12.76 52.94
C GLY A 197 18.08 -13.20 54.10
N LEU A 198 19.12 -12.44 54.40
CA LEU A 198 20.01 -12.68 55.55
C LEU A 198 19.39 -12.29 56.90
N ARG A 199 18.31 -11.50 56.92
CA ARG A 199 17.56 -11.15 58.15
C ARG A 199 16.45 -12.14 58.48
N GLN A 200 16.12 -13.05 57.56
CA GLN A 200 15.11 -14.09 57.74
C GLN A 200 15.70 -15.50 57.98
N MET A 201 17.03 -15.61 58.09
CA MET A 201 17.73 -16.75 58.74
C MET A 201 18.18 -16.35 60.14
#